data_AF-A0A949XCK8-F1
#
_entry.id   AF-A0A949XCK8-F1
#
_cell.length_a   1.000
_cell.length_b   1.000
_cell.length_c   1.000
_cell.angle_alpha   90.00
_cell.angle_beta   90.00
_cell.angle_gamma   90.00
#
_symmetry.space_group_name_H-M   'P 1'
#
loop_
_entity.id
_entity.type
_entity.pdbx_description
1 polymer ?
#
loop_
_entity_poly.entity_id
_entity_poly.type
_entity_poly.pdbx_seq_one_letter_code
_entity_poly.pdbx_strand_id
1 'polypeptide(L)'
;MGDDGQGHQFVLTIKGRSLLYTLNRSNGHIDHDDLVIHVLSPTLSHPLAGAPLLDDGPTDANPGLPEPPKHTSGLMNPDGILGVVPNSDPLTIIYEQKILNGDNSGSTALPDAQVCDGNQKPGVNVGWQNYYNNIPAGINTGGITANHDITYLRLASTVDGFHFTDLGRLRGLNDPTTVSATGTRWLATAGSILRLKNGGYGLLFSGGGCIDGDSDAFHYIGYAESNDLIHWTMVNGFNNPIASVFPVTLSVDANGIPGPGTSITIPSSKPVVGNTQGFFAGRVYAPSAIQQGTRNVIVVFAGYHTTKPKNGLGDYRTIGRVGLNSSEDIVEIGSNGELDGYED
;
A
#
# COMPACT_ATOMS: atom_id res chain seq x y z
N MET A 1 -14.63 -9.30 0.07
CA MET A 1 -13.53 -9.42 -0.91
C MET A 1 -12.33 -9.97 -0.17
N GLY A 2 -12.10 -11.27 -0.33
CA GLY A 2 -10.92 -11.95 0.20
C GLY A 2 -9.69 -11.54 -0.60
N ASP A 3 -8.52 -11.74 -0.02
CA ASP A 3 -7.23 -11.69 -0.72
C ASP A 3 -7.04 -13.02 -1.49
N ASP A 4 -8.10 -13.48 -2.15
CA ASP A 4 -8.22 -14.82 -2.72
C ASP A 4 -7.64 -14.84 -4.16
N GLY A 5 -6.58 -14.07 -4.40
CA GLY A 5 -5.74 -14.20 -5.59
C GLY A 5 -5.83 -13.11 -6.65
N GLN A 6 -6.71 -12.11 -6.57
CA GLN A 6 -6.71 -10.99 -7.55
C GLN A 6 -5.78 -9.83 -7.12
N GLY A 7 -5.75 -9.49 -5.83
CA GLY A 7 -4.87 -8.45 -5.25
C GLY A 7 -5.11 -7.02 -5.78
N HIS A 8 -4.87 -6.03 -4.93
CA HIS A 8 -4.70 -4.60 -5.29
C HIS A 8 -5.74 -3.97 -6.23
N GLN A 9 -6.98 -4.44 -6.11
CA GLN A 9 -8.08 -3.97 -6.95
C GLN A 9 -8.38 -2.48 -6.74
N PHE A 10 -8.62 -1.77 -7.83
CA PHE A 10 -9.02 -0.36 -7.80
C PHE A 10 -10.07 -0.10 -8.87
N VAL A 11 -11.05 0.76 -8.61
CA VAL A 11 -12.07 1.13 -9.61
C VAL A 11 -11.87 2.59 -9.99
N LEU A 12 -11.84 2.95 -11.26
CA LEU A 12 -11.93 4.35 -11.72
C LEU A 12 -13.20 4.56 -12.52
N THR A 13 -13.81 5.72 -12.38
CA THR A 13 -14.87 6.17 -13.29
C THR A 13 -14.32 7.28 -14.17
N ILE A 14 -14.22 7.02 -15.47
CA ILE A 14 -13.66 7.96 -16.46
C ILE A 14 -14.67 8.11 -17.59
N LYS A 15 -15.12 9.35 -17.84
CA LYS A 15 -16.08 9.68 -18.90
C LYS A 15 -17.32 8.76 -18.89
N GLY A 16 -17.89 8.58 -17.69
CA GLY A 16 -19.06 7.73 -17.45
C GLY A 16 -18.82 6.22 -17.52
N ARG A 17 -17.59 5.75 -17.72
CA ARG A 17 -17.25 4.32 -17.72
C ARG A 17 -16.56 3.94 -16.43
N SER A 18 -17.02 2.86 -15.79
CA SER A 18 -16.35 2.28 -14.63
C SER A 18 -15.38 1.20 -15.08
N LEU A 19 -14.12 1.33 -14.67
CA LEU A 19 -13.01 0.45 -15.00
C LEU A 19 -12.47 -0.15 -13.71
N LEU A 20 -12.40 -1.47 -13.62
CA LEU A 20 -11.77 -2.19 -12.52
C LEU A 20 -10.36 -2.60 -12.96
N TYR A 21 -9.36 -2.20 -12.18
CA TYR A 21 -7.96 -2.55 -12.32
C TYR A 21 -7.62 -3.66 -11.34
N THR A 22 -6.93 -4.70 -11.82
CA THR A 22 -6.43 -5.80 -11.00
C THR A 22 -5.01 -6.15 -11.43
N LEU A 23 -4.27 -6.87 -10.60
CA LEU A 23 -3.01 -7.47 -11.02
C LEU A 23 -3.25 -8.47 -12.15
N ASN A 24 -2.26 -8.64 -13.03
CA ASN A 24 -2.23 -9.80 -13.89
C ASN A 24 -1.81 -11.02 -13.08
N ARG A 25 -2.71 -11.99 -13.03
CA ARG A 25 -2.55 -13.19 -12.22
C ARG A 25 -2.32 -14.42 -13.09
N SER A 26 -2.23 -14.29 -14.41
CA SER A 26 -1.87 -15.42 -15.27
C SER A 26 -0.45 -15.96 -14.97
N ASN A 27 -0.21 -17.22 -15.32
CA ASN A 27 1.03 -17.92 -14.95
C ASN A 27 2.26 -17.22 -15.56
N GLY A 28 3.20 -16.84 -14.70
CA GLY A 28 4.41 -16.15 -15.14
C GLY A 28 4.17 -14.70 -15.53
N HIS A 29 3.13 -14.05 -14.99
CA HIS A 29 2.80 -12.62 -15.16
C HIS A 29 2.64 -11.86 -13.81
N ILE A 30 2.64 -12.59 -12.69
CA ILE A 30 2.43 -12.04 -11.34
C ILE A 30 3.52 -11.02 -10.98
N ASP A 31 3.08 -9.83 -10.58
CA ASP A 31 3.87 -8.73 -10.01
C ASP A 31 4.99 -8.17 -10.92
N HIS A 32 4.94 -8.41 -12.24
CA HIS A 32 5.86 -7.81 -13.21
C HIS A 32 5.20 -7.24 -14.47
N ASP A 33 3.91 -7.50 -14.65
CA ASP A 33 3.11 -6.99 -15.77
C ASP A 33 2.43 -5.66 -15.46
N ASP A 34 1.79 -5.11 -16.47
CA ASP A 34 0.78 -4.07 -16.42
C ASP A 34 -0.50 -4.50 -15.65
N LEU A 35 -1.33 -3.51 -15.28
CA LEU A 35 -2.62 -3.80 -14.63
C LEU A 35 -3.64 -4.25 -15.68
N VAL A 36 -4.35 -5.33 -15.37
CA VAL A 36 -5.49 -5.82 -16.15
C VAL A 36 -6.67 -4.87 -15.97
N ILE A 37 -7.37 -4.56 -17.07
CA ILE A 37 -8.52 -3.66 -17.08
C ILE A 37 -9.81 -4.42 -17.41
N HIS A 38 -10.75 -4.40 -16.46
CA HIS A 38 -12.10 -4.91 -16.63
C HIS A 38 -13.07 -3.75 -16.80
N VAL A 39 -13.82 -3.73 -17.91
CA VAL A 39 -14.87 -2.72 -18.10
C VAL A 39 -16.12 -3.16 -17.36
N LEU A 40 -16.47 -2.44 -16.30
CA LEU A 40 -17.68 -2.72 -15.54
C LEU A 40 -18.89 -2.17 -16.29
N SER A 41 -19.97 -2.94 -16.28
CA SER A 41 -21.28 -2.54 -16.81
C SER A 41 -22.38 -2.98 -15.85
N PRO A 42 -22.43 -2.43 -14.62
CA PRO A 42 -23.39 -2.84 -13.61
C PRO A 42 -24.82 -2.73 -14.12
N THR A 43 -25.64 -3.74 -13.82
CA THR A 43 -27.09 -3.73 -14.08
C THR A 43 -27.84 -4.00 -12.78
N LEU A 44 -29.15 -3.71 -12.74
CA LEU A 44 -29.97 -3.97 -11.56
C LEU A 44 -29.95 -5.44 -11.12
N SER A 45 -29.85 -6.38 -12.07
CA SER A 45 -29.77 -7.82 -11.79
C SER A 45 -28.34 -8.34 -11.62
N HIS A 46 -27.34 -7.60 -12.10
CA HIS A 46 -25.93 -7.98 -12.03
C HIS A 46 -25.09 -6.74 -11.66
N PRO A 47 -25.01 -6.39 -10.36
CA PRO A 47 -24.29 -5.20 -9.90
C PRO A 47 -22.78 -5.27 -10.14
N LEU A 48 -22.24 -6.47 -10.42
CA LEU A 48 -20.84 -6.72 -10.74
C LEU A 48 -20.65 -7.18 -12.20
N ALA A 49 -21.61 -6.93 -13.09
CA ALA A 49 -21.45 -7.27 -14.49
C ALA A 49 -20.18 -6.62 -15.07
N GLY A 50 -19.34 -7.44 -15.71
CA GLY A 50 -18.04 -7.03 -16.24
C GLY A 50 -16.86 -7.22 -15.27
N ALA A 51 -17.09 -7.55 -14.00
CA ALA A 51 -16.03 -7.99 -13.09
C ALA A 51 -15.60 -9.43 -13.42
N PRO A 52 -14.33 -9.82 -13.12
CA PRO A 52 -13.88 -11.20 -13.25
C PRO A 52 -14.73 -12.14 -12.37
N LEU A 53 -14.81 -13.41 -12.79
CA LEU A 53 -15.65 -14.38 -12.08
C LEU A 53 -15.02 -14.72 -10.72
N LEU A 54 -15.86 -14.93 -9.70
CA LEU A 54 -15.40 -15.30 -8.34
C LEU A 54 -14.61 -16.62 -8.29
N ASP A 55 -14.77 -17.48 -9.31
CA ASP A 55 -14.09 -18.78 -9.45
C ASP A 55 -12.83 -18.70 -10.34
N ASP A 56 -12.38 -17.50 -10.72
CA ASP A 56 -10.99 -17.27 -11.10
C ASP A 56 -10.17 -17.41 -9.80
N GLY A 57 -10.02 -18.64 -9.31
CA GLY A 57 -9.37 -18.95 -8.05
C GLY A 57 -7.95 -18.38 -7.99
N PRO A 58 -7.25 -18.51 -6.85
CA PRO A 58 -5.83 -18.25 -6.78
C PRO A 58 -5.14 -18.90 -7.99
N THR A 59 -4.69 -18.08 -8.93
CA THR A 59 -4.15 -18.56 -10.20
C THR A 59 -2.79 -19.24 -10.01
N ASP A 60 -2.24 -19.17 -8.80
CA ASP A 60 -1.14 -20.00 -8.33
C ASP A 60 -1.44 -21.51 -8.44
N ALA A 61 -2.72 -21.90 -8.55
CA ALA A 61 -3.15 -23.29 -8.63
C ALA A 61 -3.65 -23.75 -10.02
N ASN A 62 -3.86 -22.86 -11.01
CA ASN A 62 -4.47 -23.27 -12.29
C ASN A 62 -4.03 -22.42 -13.52
N PRO A 63 -3.03 -22.85 -14.31
CA PRO A 63 -2.40 -22.08 -15.39
C PRO A 63 -3.17 -22.11 -16.73
N GLY A 64 -4.50 -22.24 -16.71
CA GLY A 64 -5.32 -22.50 -17.90
C GLY A 64 -6.14 -21.31 -18.43
N LEU A 65 -6.16 -20.18 -17.72
CA LEU A 65 -6.97 -19.03 -18.11
C LEU A 65 -6.29 -18.24 -19.24
N PRO A 66 -7.03 -17.87 -20.30
CA PRO A 66 -6.49 -17.03 -21.35
C PRO A 66 -6.14 -15.64 -20.81
N GLU A 67 -5.03 -15.11 -21.28
CA GLU A 67 -4.55 -13.77 -20.95
C GLU A 67 -5.64 -12.70 -21.20
N PRO A 68 -5.92 -11.82 -20.23
CA PRO A 68 -6.90 -10.75 -20.42
C PRO A 68 -6.52 -9.83 -21.59
N PRO A 69 -7.48 -9.41 -22.43
CA PRO A 69 -7.17 -8.66 -23.65
C PRO A 69 -6.90 -7.17 -23.42
N LYS A 70 -7.06 -6.65 -22.18
CA LYS A 70 -7.00 -5.21 -21.88
C LYS A 70 -6.08 -4.97 -20.70
N HIS A 71 -5.09 -4.13 -20.93
CA HIS A 71 -4.10 -3.76 -19.93
C HIS A 71 -3.80 -2.27 -19.96
N THR A 72 -3.28 -1.75 -18.86
CA THR A 72 -2.74 -0.39 -18.80
C THR A 72 -1.45 -0.28 -19.58
N SER A 73 -1.26 0.80 -20.32
CA SER A 73 0.05 1.12 -20.90
C SER A 73 0.64 2.39 -20.29
N GLY A 74 1.97 2.48 -20.25
CA GLY A 74 2.71 3.67 -19.82
C GLY A 74 2.96 3.82 -18.31
N LEU A 75 2.46 2.89 -17.49
CA LEU A 75 2.88 2.73 -16.09
C LEU A 75 4.20 1.93 -16.00
N MET A 76 4.96 2.10 -14.92
CA MET A 76 6.22 1.38 -14.69
C MET A 76 6.04 0.30 -13.62
N ASN A 77 6.02 -0.97 -14.03
CA ASN A 77 5.82 -2.16 -13.17
C ASN A 77 4.74 -1.93 -12.08
N PRO A 78 3.50 -1.62 -12.49
CA PRO A 78 2.46 -1.24 -11.55
C PRO A 78 2.00 -2.44 -10.70
N ASP A 79 2.02 -2.28 -9.39
CA ASP A 79 1.48 -3.25 -8.43
C ASP A 79 0.04 -2.91 -8.02
N GLY A 80 -0.37 -1.67 -8.26
CA GLY A 80 -1.77 -1.23 -8.20
C GLY A 80 -1.90 0.27 -7.98
N ILE A 81 -3.14 0.74 -7.96
CA ILE A 81 -3.45 2.17 -7.82
C ILE A 81 -3.65 2.50 -6.34
N LEU A 82 -3.00 3.56 -5.86
CA LEU A 82 -3.23 4.07 -4.52
C LEU A 82 -4.50 4.92 -4.47
N GLY A 83 -4.59 5.95 -5.32
CA GLY A 83 -5.70 6.88 -5.27
C GLY A 83 -5.69 7.91 -6.40
N VAL A 84 -6.79 8.67 -6.49
CA VAL A 84 -7.02 9.68 -7.53
C VAL A 84 -6.71 11.06 -6.98
N VAL A 85 -6.04 11.90 -7.75
CA VAL A 85 -5.82 13.31 -7.39
C VAL A 85 -7.16 14.05 -7.53
N PRO A 86 -7.65 14.74 -6.49
CA PRO A 86 -8.93 15.44 -6.55
C PRO A 86 -8.95 16.50 -7.66
N ASN A 87 -10.05 16.56 -8.42
CA ASN A 87 -10.28 17.56 -9.47
C ASN A 87 -9.15 17.70 -10.52
N SER A 88 -8.48 16.60 -10.87
CA SER A 88 -7.46 16.61 -11.93
C SER A 88 -8.07 16.33 -13.32
N ASP A 89 -7.71 17.15 -14.32
CA ASP A 89 -7.95 16.89 -15.74
C ASP A 89 -6.67 17.21 -16.56
N PRO A 90 -6.04 16.24 -17.25
CA PRO A 90 -6.38 14.82 -17.30
C PRO A 90 -6.40 14.15 -15.92
N LEU A 91 -7.18 13.08 -15.78
CA LEU A 91 -7.28 12.32 -14.54
C LEU A 91 -5.89 11.87 -14.11
N THR A 92 -5.50 12.19 -12.89
CA THR A 92 -4.19 11.90 -12.33
C THR A 92 -4.34 10.94 -11.15
N ILE A 93 -3.47 9.95 -11.08
CA ILE A 93 -3.43 8.94 -10.01
C ILE A 93 -2.05 8.90 -9.36
N ILE A 94 -2.04 8.46 -8.10
CA ILE A 94 -0.84 7.85 -7.51
C ILE A 94 -0.99 6.34 -7.63
N TYR A 95 0.05 5.66 -8.11
CA TYR A 95 0.13 4.20 -8.19
C TYR A 95 1.43 3.70 -7.56
N GLU A 96 1.43 2.43 -7.17
CA GLU A 96 2.61 1.75 -6.67
C GLU A 96 3.36 1.08 -7.83
N GLN A 97 4.64 1.40 -7.96
CA GLN A 97 5.60 0.59 -8.71
C GLN A 97 6.22 -0.43 -7.75
N LYS A 98 6.24 -1.71 -8.14
CA LYS A 98 6.98 -2.77 -7.46
C LYS A 98 8.05 -3.33 -8.39
N ILE A 99 9.26 -3.51 -7.85
CA ILE A 99 10.37 -4.19 -8.53
C ILE A 99 10.68 -5.42 -7.71
N LEU A 100 10.19 -6.57 -8.18
CA LEU A 100 10.39 -7.85 -7.53
C LEU A 100 11.86 -8.16 -7.37
N ASN A 101 12.27 -8.57 -6.17
CA ASN A 101 13.67 -8.88 -5.87
C ASN A 101 14.62 -7.72 -6.28
N GLY A 102 14.10 -6.48 -6.30
CA GLY A 102 14.80 -5.32 -6.82
C GLY A 102 16.01 -4.94 -5.97
N ASP A 103 16.03 -5.29 -4.68
CA ASP A 103 17.14 -4.94 -3.79
C ASP A 103 18.30 -5.95 -3.79
N ASN A 104 18.08 -7.17 -4.28
CA ASN A 104 19.09 -8.24 -4.26
C ASN A 104 19.50 -8.72 -5.66
N SER A 105 18.83 -8.25 -6.72
CA SER A 105 19.07 -8.69 -8.10
C SER A 105 18.91 -7.57 -9.12
N GLY A 106 19.42 -7.79 -10.34
CA GLY A 106 19.24 -6.88 -11.47
C GLY A 106 19.99 -5.55 -11.35
N SER A 107 19.57 -4.55 -12.13
CA SER A 107 20.19 -3.22 -12.19
C SER A 107 19.85 -2.32 -11.00
N THR A 108 18.89 -2.72 -10.17
CA THR A 108 18.47 -1.99 -8.97
C THR A 108 19.05 -2.57 -7.68
N ALA A 109 19.83 -3.66 -7.78
CA ALA A 109 20.43 -4.34 -6.64
C ALA A 109 21.17 -3.35 -5.73
N LEU A 110 20.87 -3.43 -4.44
CA LEU A 110 21.47 -2.60 -3.42
C LEU A 110 22.70 -3.30 -2.81
N PRO A 111 23.65 -2.53 -2.23
CA PRO A 111 24.68 -3.09 -1.37
C PRO A 111 24.08 -3.95 -0.26
N ASP A 112 24.74 -5.04 0.12
CA ASP A 112 24.21 -6.00 1.11
C ASP A 112 23.80 -5.31 2.44
N ALA A 113 24.49 -4.23 2.84
CA ALA A 113 24.18 -3.46 4.05
C ALA A 113 22.82 -2.72 4.01
N GLN A 114 22.22 -2.57 2.82
CA GLN A 114 20.95 -1.87 2.57
C GLN A 114 19.78 -2.84 2.28
N VAL A 115 20.01 -4.15 2.44
CA VAL A 115 19.00 -5.22 2.28
C VAL A 115 18.60 -5.74 3.66
N CYS A 116 17.30 -5.99 3.88
CA CYS A 116 16.81 -6.40 5.20
C CYS A 116 17.48 -7.71 5.67
N ASP A 117 17.64 -8.72 4.83
CA ASP A 117 18.60 -9.79 5.07
C ASP A 117 19.68 -9.78 3.99
N GLY A 118 20.95 -9.59 4.34
CA GLY A 118 22.02 -9.61 3.35
C GLY A 118 22.26 -11.02 2.82
N ASN A 119 21.38 -11.59 1.98
CA ASN A 119 21.53 -12.86 1.24
C ASN A 119 22.20 -14.02 2.02
N GLN A 120 21.94 -14.13 3.33
CA GLN A 120 22.64 -15.06 4.24
C GLN A 120 24.19 -15.00 4.17
N LYS A 121 24.77 -13.90 3.67
CA LYS A 121 26.22 -13.69 3.69
C LYS A 121 26.66 -13.47 5.13
N PRO A 122 27.63 -14.25 5.64
CA PRO A 122 28.12 -14.08 6.99
C PRO A 122 28.57 -12.64 7.25
N GLY A 123 27.97 -11.99 8.26
CA GLY A 123 28.38 -10.66 8.74
C GLY A 123 27.57 -9.47 8.22
N VAL A 124 26.55 -9.65 7.37
CA VAL A 124 25.72 -8.53 6.89
C VAL A 124 24.30 -8.62 7.43
N ASN A 125 23.82 -7.55 8.08
CA ASN A 125 22.48 -7.41 8.68
C ASN A 125 21.99 -8.66 9.46
N VAL A 126 22.93 -9.31 10.16
CA VAL A 126 22.71 -10.52 11.00
C VAL A 126 21.58 -10.31 12.02
N GLY A 127 21.36 -9.06 12.41
CA GLY A 127 20.23 -8.64 13.25
C GLY A 127 18.87 -9.05 12.71
N TRP A 128 18.57 -8.67 11.47
CA TRP A 128 17.31 -9.01 10.81
C TRP A 128 17.20 -10.50 10.52
N GLN A 129 18.29 -11.14 10.09
CA GLN A 129 18.32 -12.59 9.91
C GLN A 129 17.95 -13.32 11.21
N ASN A 130 18.54 -12.90 12.34
CA ASN A 130 18.21 -13.45 13.65
C ASN A 130 16.77 -13.15 14.05
N TYR A 131 16.26 -11.95 13.75
CA TYR A 131 14.88 -11.56 14.00
C TYR A 131 13.90 -12.45 13.24
N TYR A 132 14.08 -12.67 11.94
CA TYR A 132 13.21 -13.53 11.13
C TYR A 132 13.26 -15.00 11.59
N ASN A 133 14.43 -15.47 12.04
CA ASN A 133 14.59 -16.83 12.57
C ASN A 133 14.02 -17.00 13.99
N ASN A 134 13.89 -15.92 14.77
CA ASN A 134 13.55 -15.95 16.20
C ASN A 134 12.52 -14.87 16.54
N ILE A 135 11.44 -14.82 15.78
CA ILE A 135 10.39 -13.81 15.94
C ILE A 135 9.89 -13.82 17.39
N PRO A 136 9.90 -12.68 18.10
CA PRO A 136 9.45 -12.61 19.48
C PRO A 136 8.05 -13.20 19.67
N ALA A 137 7.87 -13.95 20.76
CA ALA A 137 6.58 -14.49 21.13
C ALA A 137 5.53 -13.37 21.27
N GLY A 138 4.38 -13.53 20.62
CA GLY A 138 3.30 -12.54 20.61
C GLY A 138 3.21 -11.68 19.35
N ILE A 139 4.24 -11.69 18.47
CA ILE A 139 4.11 -11.13 17.12
C ILE A 139 3.57 -12.24 16.20
N ASN A 140 2.31 -12.11 15.77
CA ASN A 140 1.63 -13.13 14.98
C ASN A 140 1.98 -12.99 13.49
N THR A 141 3.17 -13.42 13.12
CA THR A 141 3.75 -13.11 11.81
C THR A 141 3.50 -14.16 10.72
N GLY A 142 2.75 -15.23 10.99
CA GLY A 142 2.44 -16.24 9.96
C GLY A 142 3.64 -16.85 9.21
N GLY A 143 4.89 -16.67 9.70
CA GLY A 143 6.13 -17.01 8.99
C GLY A 143 6.64 -15.89 8.06
N ILE A 144 7.01 -14.73 8.60
CA ILE A 144 7.73 -13.70 7.83
C ILE A 144 9.15 -14.16 7.50
N THR A 145 9.59 -13.81 6.30
CA THR A 145 10.96 -13.97 5.82
C THR A 145 11.45 -12.60 5.41
N ALA A 146 12.69 -12.44 4.98
CA ALA A 146 13.01 -11.21 4.30
C ALA A 146 12.23 -11.08 2.99
N ASN A 147 11.97 -9.83 2.62
CA ASN A 147 11.41 -9.45 1.34
C ASN A 147 12.43 -8.54 0.65
N HIS A 148 12.58 -8.74 -0.67
CA HIS A 148 13.62 -8.13 -1.49
C HIS A 148 13.06 -7.12 -2.50
N ASP A 149 11.79 -6.78 -2.37
CA ASP A 149 11.13 -5.89 -3.30
C ASP A 149 11.52 -4.45 -3.02
N ILE A 150 11.62 -3.68 -4.10
CA ILE A 150 11.69 -2.22 -4.03
C ILE A 150 10.33 -1.69 -4.44
N THR A 151 9.72 -0.86 -3.61
CA THR A 151 8.47 -0.18 -3.96
C THR A 151 8.65 1.33 -4.01
N TYR A 152 7.91 1.96 -4.91
CA TYR A 152 7.84 3.41 -5.04
C TYR A 152 6.42 3.82 -5.33
N LEU A 153 5.95 4.92 -4.74
CA LEU A 153 4.78 5.59 -5.26
C LEU A 153 5.17 6.48 -6.44
N ARG A 154 4.31 6.51 -7.46
CA ARG A 154 4.52 7.26 -8.70
C ARG A 154 3.25 7.99 -9.09
N LEU A 155 3.41 9.13 -9.76
CA LEU A 155 2.31 9.93 -10.27
C LEU A 155 2.11 9.58 -11.76
N ALA A 156 0.87 9.44 -12.22
CA ALA A 156 0.57 9.23 -13.63
C ALA A 156 -0.74 9.93 -14.03
N SER A 157 -0.86 10.34 -15.29
CA SER A 157 -2.08 10.94 -15.84
C SER A 157 -2.66 10.14 -17.00
N THR A 158 -3.98 10.14 -17.15
CA THR A 158 -4.71 9.49 -18.25
C THR A 158 -5.94 10.30 -18.66
N VAL A 159 -6.34 10.15 -19.93
CA VAL A 159 -7.59 10.72 -20.48
C VAL A 159 -8.68 9.67 -20.69
N ASP A 160 -8.33 8.38 -20.61
CA ASP A 160 -9.21 7.28 -21.00
C ASP A 160 -9.21 6.08 -20.03
N GLY A 161 -8.24 6.01 -19.11
CA GLY A 161 -8.08 4.90 -18.19
C GLY A 161 -7.33 3.70 -18.74
N PHE A 162 -6.84 3.76 -19.98
CA PHE A 162 -6.09 2.67 -20.63
C PHE A 162 -4.64 3.08 -20.86
N HIS A 163 -4.44 4.33 -21.31
CA HIS A 163 -3.12 4.86 -21.64
C HIS A 163 -2.74 5.90 -20.60
N PHE A 164 -1.66 5.63 -19.88
CA PHE A 164 -1.13 6.50 -18.85
C PHE A 164 0.18 7.15 -19.31
N THR A 165 0.42 8.36 -18.83
CA THR A 165 1.74 9.00 -18.88
C THR A 165 2.29 9.00 -17.47
N ASP A 166 3.39 8.28 -17.24
CA ASP A 166 4.13 8.37 -15.98
C ASP A 166 4.74 9.77 -15.82
N LEU A 167 4.44 10.41 -14.69
CA LEU A 167 4.89 11.77 -14.35
C LEU A 167 6.05 11.75 -13.35
N GLY A 168 6.53 10.56 -12.98
CA GLY A 168 7.69 10.36 -12.13
C GLY A 168 7.38 9.87 -10.71
N ARG A 169 8.47 9.56 -10.01
CA ARG A 169 8.47 9.00 -8.66
C ARG A 169 8.23 10.07 -7.59
N LEU A 170 7.37 9.74 -6.62
CA LEU A 170 7.16 10.51 -5.39
C LEU A 170 8.37 10.38 -4.45
N ARG A 171 8.69 11.46 -3.74
CA ARG A 171 9.85 11.58 -2.85
C ARG A 171 9.41 11.87 -1.43
N GLY A 172 10.16 11.35 -0.45
CA GLY A 172 9.96 11.64 0.97
C GLY A 172 8.97 10.73 1.71
N LEU A 173 8.40 9.72 1.03
CA LEU A 173 7.45 8.77 1.62
C LEU A 173 8.11 7.48 2.11
N ASN A 174 9.05 6.93 1.34
CA ASN A 174 9.82 5.75 1.72
C ASN A 174 11.28 5.85 1.23
N ASP A 175 12.13 5.01 1.81
CA ASP A 175 13.52 4.84 1.40
C ASP A 175 13.82 3.34 1.24
N PRO A 176 13.97 2.82 0.01
CA PRO A 176 14.28 1.41 -0.21
C PRO A 176 15.69 1.02 0.23
N THR A 177 16.53 1.95 0.67
CA THR A 177 17.86 1.65 1.20
C THR A 177 17.88 1.51 2.72
N THR A 178 16.79 1.87 3.39
CA THR A 178 16.72 1.81 4.86
C THR A 178 16.59 0.38 5.35
N VAL A 179 17.38 0.06 6.38
CA VAL A 179 17.31 -1.19 7.14
C VAL A 179 17.06 -0.93 8.63
N SER A 180 16.73 0.30 9.00
CA SER A 180 16.35 0.64 10.37
C SER A 180 14.97 0.06 10.70
N ALA A 181 14.79 -0.44 11.92
CA ALA A 181 13.53 -0.98 12.41
C ALA A 181 12.37 0.04 12.39
N THR A 182 12.68 1.34 12.39
CA THR A 182 11.68 2.42 12.31
C THR A 182 11.60 3.05 10.91
N GLY A 183 12.30 2.49 9.92
CA GLY A 183 12.32 2.99 8.56
C GLY A 183 11.10 2.53 7.77
N THR A 184 10.50 3.44 6.99
CA THR A 184 9.49 3.05 5.99
C THR A 184 10.21 2.67 4.70
N ARG A 185 10.16 1.38 4.37
CA ARG A 185 10.77 0.81 3.17
C ARG A 185 9.73 0.58 2.08
N TRP A 186 8.55 0.08 2.46
CA TRP A 186 7.48 -0.28 1.55
C TRP A 186 6.24 0.57 1.81
N LEU A 187 5.51 0.86 0.74
CA LEU A 187 4.25 1.60 0.72
C LEU A 187 3.21 0.74 0.00
N ALA A 188 1.94 0.95 0.33
CA ALA A 188 0.84 0.17 -0.22
C ALA A 188 0.05 0.88 -1.31
N THR A 189 -0.53 0.08 -2.19
CA THR A 189 -1.76 0.42 -2.93
C THR A 189 -2.96 0.69 -2.00
N ALA A 190 -4.02 1.26 -2.58
CA ALA A 190 -5.22 1.75 -1.90
C ALA A 190 -4.96 2.75 -0.76
N GLY A 191 -5.34 4.00 -1.00
CA GLY A 191 -5.19 5.12 -0.07
C GLY A 191 -6.22 6.21 -0.36
N SER A 192 -5.94 7.43 0.10
CA SER A 192 -6.76 8.60 -0.25
C SER A 192 -5.91 9.85 -0.36
N ILE A 193 -6.14 10.61 -1.43
CA ILE A 193 -5.49 11.89 -1.67
C ILE A 193 -6.51 12.97 -1.33
N LEU A 194 -6.10 13.92 -0.48
CA LEU A 194 -6.93 15.02 -0.02
C LEU A 194 -6.42 16.30 -0.67
N ARG A 195 -7.33 17.17 -1.12
CA ARG A 195 -7.00 18.54 -1.51
C ARG A 195 -7.23 19.44 -0.32
N LEU A 196 -6.19 20.14 0.11
CA LEU A 196 -6.22 21.03 1.26
C LEU A 196 -6.49 22.47 0.79
N LYS A 197 -7.17 23.25 1.63
CA LYS A 197 -7.57 24.63 1.30
C LYS A 197 -6.39 25.58 1.14
N ASN A 198 -5.25 25.26 1.75
CA ASN A 198 -4.00 25.98 1.57
C ASN A 198 -3.36 25.77 0.18
N GLY A 199 -3.97 24.94 -0.68
CA GLY A 199 -3.48 24.62 -2.01
C GLY A 199 -2.59 23.37 -2.07
N GLY A 200 -2.24 22.79 -0.92
CA GLY A 200 -1.49 21.54 -0.84
C GLY A 200 -2.39 20.30 -0.91
N TYR A 201 -1.75 19.16 -0.67
CA TYR A 201 -2.34 17.83 -0.72
C TYR A 201 -1.98 17.06 0.55
N GLY A 202 -2.95 16.30 1.05
CA GLY A 202 -2.75 15.26 2.05
C GLY A 202 -2.79 13.87 1.41
N LEU A 203 -2.08 12.91 1.99
CA LEU A 203 -2.06 11.53 1.55
C LEU A 203 -2.23 10.61 2.75
N LEU A 204 -3.30 9.82 2.75
CA LEU A 204 -3.45 8.66 3.63
C LEU A 204 -2.96 7.43 2.89
N PHE A 205 -2.04 6.70 3.50
CA PHE A 205 -1.38 5.54 2.89
C PHE A 205 -1.07 4.48 3.95
N SER A 206 -0.73 3.28 3.50
CA SER A 206 -0.20 2.22 4.38
C SER A 206 1.30 2.07 4.13
N GLY A 207 2.07 1.83 5.19
CA GLY A 207 3.51 1.68 5.11
C GLY A 207 4.04 0.53 5.96
N GLY A 208 5.21 0.03 5.59
CA GLY A 208 5.92 -1.04 6.28
C GLY A 208 7.44 -0.96 6.08
N GLY A 209 8.17 -1.85 6.74
CA GLY A 209 9.63 -1.88 6.74
C GLY A 209 10.16 -3.26 7.09
N CYS A 210 11.48 -3.38 7.28
CA CYS A 210 12.12 -4.69 7.49
C CYS A 210 11.50 -5.50 8.65
N ILE A 211 10.91 -4.85 9.66
CA ILE A 211 10.23 -5.53 10.77
C ILE A 211 9.06 -6.43 10.32
N ASP A 212 8.47 -6.12 9.17
CA ASP A 212 7.29 -6.80 8.65
C ASP A 212 7.65 -8.00 7.76
N GLY A 213 8.86 -8.03 7.17
CA GLY A 213 9.32 -9.15 6.34
C GLY A 213 8.42 -9.49 5.13
N ASP A 214 7.69 -8.49 4.65
CA ASP A 214 6.84 -8.58 3.47
C ASP A 214 6.54 -7.17 2.97
N SER A 215 6.71 -6.94 1.67
CA SER A 215 6.36 -5.68 1.03
C SER A 215 4.85 -5.43 1.07
N ASP A 216 4.04 -6.47 1.27
CA ASP A 216 2.60 -6.36 1.41
C ASP A 216 2.12 -6.38 2.87
N ALA A 217 2.91 -6.72 3.89
CA ALA A 217 2.39 -6.92 5.27
C ALA A 217 2.00 -5.65 6.04
N PHE A 218 2.24 -4.45 5.50
CA PHE A 218 1.91 -3.09 6.00
C PHE A 218 1.66 -2.93 7.52
N HIS A 219 2.62 -2.29 8.19
CA HIS A 219 2.67 -2.08 9.64
C HIS A 219 1.74 -0.98 10.16
N TYR A 220 1.54 0.08 9.38
CA TYR A 220 0.87 1.29 9.86
C TYR A 220 0.07 2.01 8.78
N ILE A 221 -0.94 2.78 9.23
CA ILE A 221 -1.61 3.81 8.44
C ILE A 221 -0.94 5.15 8.73
N GLY A 222 -0.42 5.78 7.68
CA GLY A 222 0.32 7.03 7.72
C GLY A 222 -0.44 8.22 7.14
N TYR A 223 0.16 9.39 7.31
CA TYR A 223 -0.27 10.63 6.66
C TYR A 223 0.93 11.47 6.24
N ALA A 224 0.88 12.02 5.03
CA ALA A 224 1.91 12.88 4.47
C ALA A 224 1.28 14.06 3.74
N GLU A 225 2.06 15.14 3.59
CA GLU A 225 1.62 16.35 2.90
C GLU A 225 2.57 16.76 1.77
N SER A 226 2.02 17.37 0.72
CA SER A 226 2.78 17.86 -0.43
C SER A 226 2.17 19.15 -0.99
N ASN A 227 2.99 19.98 -1.63
CA ASN A 227 2.52 21.14 -2.38
C ASN A 227 2.51 20.93 -3.90
N ASP A 228 3.08 19.82 -4.40
CA ASP A 228 3.31 19.58 -5.83
C ASP A 228 3.05 18.14 -6.28
N LEU A 229 2.52 17.28 -5.38
CA LEU A 229 2.28 15.85 -5.58
C LEU A 229 3.52 14.99 -5.81
N ILE A 230 4.72 15.57 -5.88
CA ILE A 230 5.98 14.85 -6.10
C ILE A 230 6.83 14.82 -4.84
N HIS A 231 6.93 15.92 -4.12
CA HIS A 231 7.70 16.04 -2.89
C HIS A 231 6.77 16.01 -1.69
N TRP A 232 6.89 14.96 -0.89
CA TRP A 232 6.04 14.72 0.27
C TRP A 232 6.84 14.84 1.56
N THR A 233 6.19 15.34 2.60
CA THR A 233 6.69 15.36 3.97
C THR A 233 5.83 14.43 4.80
N MET A 234 6.45 13.42 5.39
CA MET A 234 5.77 12.50 6.30
C MET A 234 5.39 13.24 7.59
N VAL A 235 4.10 13.28 7.90
CA VAL A 235 3.55 13.90 9.12
C VAL A 235 3.30 12.82 10.18
N ASN A 236 2.65 11.73 9.78
CA ASN A 236 2.44 10.52 10.59
C ASN A 236 3.09 9.33 9.90
N GLY A 237 4.13 8.79 10.54
CA GLY A 237 4.92 7.66 10.05
C GLY A 237 5.02 6.53 11.08
N PHE A 238 6.02 5.67 10.90
CA PHE A 238 6.26 4.49 11.72
C PHE A 238 6.25 4.73 13.24
N ASN A 239 6.76 5.88 13.68
CA ASN A 239 6.89 6.22 15.11
C ASN A 239 5.71 7.00 15.69
N ASN A 240 4.86 7.57 14.85
CA ASN A 240 3.71 8.38 15.23
C ASN A 240 2.53 8.16 14.28
N PRO A 241 2.07 6.92 14.06
CA PRO A 241 1.13 6.60 13.01
C PRO A 241 -0.29 7.03 13.36
N ILE A 242 -1.18 7.05 12.37
CA ILE A 242 -2.62 7.17 12.62
C ILE A 242 -3.12 5.90 13.33
N ALA A 243 -2.79 4.74 12.75
CA ALA A 243 -3.09 3.41 13.26
C ALA A 243 -1.87 2.51 13.03
N SER A 244 -1.63 1.52 13.89
CA SER A 244 -0.48 0.60 13.79
C SER A 244 -0.93 -0.83 14.06
N VAL A 245 -0.10 -1.81 13.73
CA VAL A 245 -0.21 -3.16 14.31
C VAL A 245 0.20 -3.18 15.79
N PHE A 246 0.30 -4.38 16.38
CA PHE A 246 0.73 -4.53 17.77
C PHE A 246 2.14 -3.93 18.00
N PRO A 247 2.36 -3.15 19.07
CA PRO A 247 3.66 -2.55 19.33
C PRO A 247 4.76 -3.58 19.52
N VAL A 248 5.86 -3.40 18.80
CA VAL A 248 7.01 -4.29 18.88
C VAL A 248 8.12 -3.62 19.68
N THR A 249 8.67 -4.34 20.65
CA THR A 249 9.85 -3.88 21.40
C THR A 249 11.07 -4.70 21.00
N LEU A 250 12.11 -4.04 20.51
CA LEU A 250 13.36 -4.64 20.03
C LEU A 250 14.55 -3.99 20.72
N SER A 251 15.62 -4.74 20.92
CA SER A 251 16.95 -4.13 21.10
C SER A 251 17.53 -3.87 19.72
N VAL A 252 18.06 -2.67 19.50
CA VAL A 252 18.68 -2.27 18.23
C VAL A 252 20.07 -1.69 18.44
N ASP A 253 20.93 -1.87 17.43
CA ASP A 253 22.25 -1.26 17.38
C ASP A 253 22.19 0.25 17.03
N ALA A 254 23.36 0.87 16.83
CA ALA A 254 23.46 2.29 16.50
C ALA A 254 22.84 2.67 15.14
N ASN A 255 22.60 1.69 14.26
CA ASN A 255 21.96 1.89 12.95
C ASN A 255 20.45 1.60 12.99
N GLY A 256 19.91 1.23 14.16
CA GLY A 256 18.51 0.85 14.32
C GLY A 256 18.20 -0.55 13.82
N ILE A 257 19.20 -1.41 13.62
CA ILE A 257 19.04 -2.81 13.19
C ILE A 257 18.91 -3.69 14.44
N PRO A 258 18.04 -4.73 14.46
CA PRO A 258 17.91 -5.61 15.63
C PRO A 258 19.26 -6.17 16.10
N GLY A 259 19.55 -6.08 17.39
CA GLY A 259 20.84 -6.52 17.92
C GLY A 259 21.10 -6.02 19.35
N PRO A 260 22.26 -6.36 19.94
CA PRO A 260 22.63 -5.85 21.25
C PRO A 260 22.74 -4.32 21.21
N GLY A 261 21.96 -3.62 22.04
CA GLY A 261 21.99 -2.17 22.07
C GLY A 261 20.81 -1.57 22.82
N THR A 262 20.24 -0.49 22.29
CA THR A 262 19.18 0.27 22.94
C THR A 262 17.83 -0.41 22.70
N SER A 263 17.01 -0.54 23.74
CA SER A 263 15.64 -1.00 23.57
C SER A 263 14.77 0.12 23.02
N ILE A 264 14.08 -0.15 21.92
CA ILE A 264 13.08 0.74 21.32
C ILE A 264 11.72 0.04 21.27
N THR A 265 10.65 0.82 21.35
CA THR A 265 9.28 0.36 21.10
C THR A 265 8.74 1.06 19.87
N ILE A 266 8.07 0.30 19.01
CA ILE A 266 7.53 0.76 17.74
C ILE A 266 6.03 0.45 17.72
N PRO A 267 5.15 1.44 17.48
CA PRO A 267 5.48 2.86 17.37
C PRO A 267 5.95 3.43 18.73
N SER A 268 6.86 4.41 18.69
CA SER A 268 7.38 5.04 19.91
C SER A 268 6.38 6.04 20.53
N SER A 269 5.44 6.53 19.73
CA SER A 269 4.30 7.33 20.16
C SER A 269 3.01 6.52 20.03
N LYS A 270 2.04 6.81 20.91
CA LYS A 270 0.71 6.22 20.81
C LYS A 270 0.07 6.62 19.46
N PRO A 271 -0.49 5.66 18.69
CA PRO A 271 -1.20 6.00 17.46
C PRO A 271 -2.35 6.99 17.70
N VAL A 272 -2.67 7.80 16.70
CA VAL A 272 -3.74 8.83 16.77
C VAL A 272 -5.07 8.22 17.21
N VAL A 273 -5.41 7.05 16.67
CA VAL A 273 -6.67 6.35 16.99
C VAL A 273 -6.61 5.54 18.28
N GLY A 274 -5.48 5.59 18.99
CA GLY A 274 -5.24 4.86 20.22
C GLY A 274 -4.76 3.43 20.00
N ASN A 275 -5.15 2.53 20.90
CA ASN A 275 -4.67 1.15 20.86
C ASN A 275 -5.47 0.34 19.84
N THR A 276 -4.81 -0.04 18.74
CA THR A 276 -5.34 -0.84 17.63
C THR A 276 -5.18 -2.35 17.82
N GLN A 277 -4.48 -2.78 18.88
CA GLN A 277 -4.12 -4.18 19.14
C GLN A 277 -5.31 -5.14 19.26
N GLY A 278 -6.47 -4.65 19.70
CA GLY A 278 -7.67 -5.49 19.82
C GLY A 278 -8.30 -5.87 18.47
N PHE A 279 -7.85 -5.26 17.37
CA PHE A 279 -8.47 -5.36 16.05
C PHE A 279 -7.50 -5.82 14.96
N PHE A 280 -6.20 -5.50 15.07
CA PHE A 280 -5.22 -5.66 13.98
C PHE A 280 -3.83 -6.03 14.49
N ALA A 281 -3.62 -7.30 14.85
CA ALA A 281 -2.35 -7.75 15.43
C ALA A 281 -1.22 -7.90 14.40
N GLY A 282 -1.55 -8.12 13.12
CA GLY A 282 -0.55 -8.49 12.10
C GLY A 282 -0.40 -7.52 10.93
N ARG A 283 -1.47 -6.84 10.49
CA ARG A 283 -1.41 -5.91 9.34
C ARG A 283 -2.51 -4.86 9.43
N VAL A 284 -2.23 -3.63 8.99
CA VAL A 284 -3.23 -2.56 8.76
C VAL A 284 -2.98 -1.88 7.41
N TYR A 285 -4.01 -1.70 6.60
CA TYR A 285 -3.83 -1.26 5.22
C TYR A 285 -5.10 -0.72 4.55
N ALA A 286 -4.92 -0.20 3.33
CA ALA A 286 -5.97 0.31 2.44
C ALA A 286 -6.85 1.42 3.07
N PRO A 287 -6.26 2.51 3.61
CA PRO A 287 -7.04 3.59 4.21
C PRO A 287 -7.81 4.37 3.13
N SER A 288 -9.13 4.32 3.19
CA SER A 288 -10.03 5.13 2.38
C SER A 288 -10.71 6.19 3.24
N ALA A 289 -10.65 7.45 2.82
CA ALA A 289 -11.26 8.56 3.53
C ALA A 289 -12.54 9.03 2.85
N ILE A 290 -13.54 9.33 3.66
CA ILE A 290 -14.79 9.96 3.24
C ILE A 290 -14.91 11.27 4.00
N GLN A 291 -15.13 12.36 3.28
CA GLN A 291 -15.24 13.67 3.88
C GLN A 291 -16.55 13.81 4.67
N GLN A 292 -16.46 14.31 5.90
CA GLN A 292 -17.59 14.61 6.79
C GLN A 292 -17.50 16.07 7.26
N GLY A 293 -17.73 17.00 6.33
CA GLY A 293 -17.54 18.44 6.55
C GLY A 293 -16.12 18.90 6.23
N THR A 294 -15.81 20.17 6.49
CA THR A 294 -14.57 20.79 6.01
C THR A 294 -13.31 20.36 6.75
N ARG A 295 -13.40 19.79 7.95
CA ARG A 295 -12.23 19.36 8.73
C ARG A 295 -12.32 17.95 9.29
N ASN A 296 -13.39 17.21 8.98
CA ASN A 296 -13.53 15.86 9.51
C ASN A 296 -13.58 14.87 8.36
N VAL A 297 -12.94 13.73 8.58
CA VAL A 297 -13.00 12.59 7.67
C VAL A 297 -13.33 11.34 8.45
N ILE A 298 -14.08 10.46 7.82
CA ILE A 298 -14.20 9.07 8.26
C ILE A 298 -13.15 8.30 7.47
N VAL A 299 -12.19 7.69 8.16
CA VAL A 299 -11.24 6.77 7.54
C VAL A 299 -11.70 5.35 7.80
N VAL A 300 -11.85 4.59 6.72
CA VAL A 300 -12.10 3.15 6.72
C VAL A 300 -10.83 2.45 6.26
N PHE A 301 -10.39 1.42 6.97
CA PHE A 301 -9.21 0.65 6.62
C PHE A 301 -9.42 -0.82 6.98
N ALA A 302 -8.64 -1.68 6.36
CA ALA A 302 -8.66 -3.10 6.66
C ALA A 302 -7.47 -3.48 7.56
N GLY A 303 -7.58 -4.62 8.23
CA GLY A 303 -6.43 -5.24 8.84
C GLY A 303 -6.68 -6.70 9.18
N TYR A 304 -5.58 -7.38 9.51
CA TYR A 304 -5.54 -8.81 9.77
C TYR A 304 -4.93 -9.09 11.15
N HIS A 305 -5.30 -10.24 11.72
CA HIS A 305 -4.69 -10.74 12.95
C HIS A 305 -3.27 -11.30 12.72
N THR A 306 -2.94 -11.66 11.48
CA THR A 306 -1.64 -12.20 11.05
C THR A 306 -1.02 -11.30 9.99
N THR A 307 0.31 -11.21 9.92
CA THR A 307 0.98 -10.43 8.86
C THR A 307 0.78 -11.04 7.47
N LYS A 308 0.71 -12.38 7.38
CA LYS A 308 0.46 -13.15 6.15
C LYS A 308 -0.77 -14.06 6.31
N PRO A 309 -2.00 -13.53 6.15
CA PRO A 309 -3.21 -14.35 6.22
C PRO A 309 -3.15 -15.45 5.15
N LYS A 310 -3.49 -16.69 5.50
CA LYS A 310 -3.66 -17.79 4.53
C LYS A 310 -5.15 -17.99 4.25
N ASN A 311 -5.51 -19.04 3.53
CA ASN A 311 -6.89 -19.46 3.21
C ASN A 311 -7.79 -19.76 4.45
N GLY A 312 -7.36 -19.41 5.67
CA GLY A 312 -8.10 -19.63 6.90
C GLY A 312 -9.13 -18.53 7.13
N LEU A 313 -10.42 -18.90 7.15
CA LEU A 313 -11.55 -18.00 7.47
C LEU A 313 -11.39 -17.23 8.80
N GLY A 314 -10.59 -17.75 9.73
CA GLY A 314 -10.29 -17.11 11.01
C GLY A 314 -9.27 -15.97 10.96
N ASP A 315 -8.49 -15.87 9.88
CA ASP A 315 -7.55 -14.77 9.69
C ASP A 315 -8.25 -13.50 9.15
N TYR A 316 -9.52 -13.60 8.72
CA TYR A 316 -10.17 -12.61 7.84
C TYR A 316 -10.26 -11.19 8.39
N ARG A 317 -10.32 -10.27 7.42
CA ARG A 317 -10.29 -8.81 7.55
C ARG A 317 -11.22 -8.29 8.65
N THR A 318 -10.63 -7.67 9.66
CA THR A 318 -11.35 -6.72 10.48
C THR A 318 -11.40 -5.38 9.73
N ILE A 319 -12.51 -4.65 9.81
CA ILE A 319 -12.64 -3.33 9.21
C ILE A 319 -12.58 -2.28 10.32
N GLY A 320 -11.58 -1.42 10.25
CA GLY A 320 -11.45 -0.24 11.10
C GLY A 320 -12.26 0.89 10.51
N ARG A 321 -12.98 1.62 11.37
CA ARG A 321 -13.63 2.88 11.00
C ARG A 321 -13.38 3.89 12.11
N VAL A 322 -12.76 5.01 11.75
CA VAL A 322 -12.39 6.07 12.70
C VAL A 322 -12.78 7.43 12.15
N GLY A 323 -13.19 8.34 13.03
CA GLY A 323 -13.33 9.76 12.69
C GLY A 323 -12.03 10.48 13.01
N LEU A 324 -11.47 11.21 12.05
CA LEU A 324 -10.29 12.05 12.24
C LEU A 324 -10.66 13.51 12.01
N ASN A 325 -9.97 14.40 12.72
CA ASN A 325 -10.04 15.83 12.52
C ASN A 325 -8.72 16.32 11.93
N SER A 326 -8.81 17.10 10.85
CA SER A 326 -7.68 17.74 10.19
C SER A 326 -7.46 19.14 10.77
N SER A 327 -6.19 19.52 10.93
CA SER A 327 -5.80 20.90 11.29
C SER A 327 -6.13 21.89 10.17
N GLU A 328 -6.13 21.43 8.92
CA GLU A 328 -6.44 22.19 7.71
C GLU A 328 -7.82 21.85 7.15
N ASP A 329 -8.45 22.83 6.50
CA ASP A 329 -9.70 22.57 5.77
C ASP A 329 -9.41 21.67 4.55
N ILE A 330 -10.18 20.60 4.42
CA ILE A 330 -10.23 19.69 3.28
C ILE A 330 -11.26 20.25 2.31
N VAL A 331 -10.81 20.53 1.09
CA VAL A 331 -11.67 20.98 -0.01
C VAL A 331 -12.37 19.77 -0.63
N GLU A 332 -11.63 18.68 -0.81
CA GLU A 332 -12.09 17.51 -1.54
C GLU A 332 -11.20 16.31 -1.21
N ILE A 333 -11.75 15.11 -1.36
CA ILE A 333 -11.00 13.85 -1.31
C ILE A 333 -11.17 13.16 -2.65
N GLY A 334 -10.07 12.64 -3.19
CA GLY A 334 -10.05 11.95 -4.46
C GLY A 334 -10.99 10.76 -4.40
N SER A 335 -12.06 10.81 -5.20
CA SER A 335 -13.04 9.76 -5.34
C SER A 335 -13.04 9.20 -6.77
N ASN A 336 -13.63 8.03 -6.90
CA ASN A 336 -13.86 7.40 -8.19
C ASN A 336 -15.20 7.92 -8.76
N GLY A 337 -15.16 9.09 -9.43
CA GLY A 337 -16.33 9.76 -10.06
C GLY A 337 -17.17 10.60 -9.07
N GLU A 338 -17.89 11.66 -9.46
CA GLU A 338 -18.24 12.22 -10.79
C GLU A 338 -17.32 13.40 -11.19
N LEU A 339 -16.82 13.39 -12.43
CA LEU A 339 -16.56 14.62 -13.19
C LEU A 339 -17.77 14.84 -14.11
N ASP A 340 -18.93 15.01 -13.50
CA ASP A 340 -20.11 15.49 -14.23
C ASP A 340 -20.10 17.02 -14.26
N GLY A 341 -20.57 17.52 -15.39
CA GLY A 341 -20.28 18.84 -15.91
C GLY A 341 -20.70 19.99 -14.99
N TYR A 342 -19.98 21.10 -15.19
CA TYR A 342 -20.59 22.43 -15.14
C TYR A 342 -21.96 22.43 -15.84
N GLU A 343 -23.03 22.49 -15.06
CA GLU A 343 -24.31 23.17 -15.33
C GLU A 343 -24.82 23.59 -13.92
N ASP A 344 -25.02 24.85 -13.53
CA ASP A 344 -25.27 26.14 -14.20
C ASP A 344 -24.31 27.27 -13.74
#